data_AF-A0A8T0FJW7-F1
#
_entry.id   AF-A0A8T0FJW7-F1
#
_cell.length_a   1.000
_cell.length_b   1.000
_cell.length_c   1.000
_cell.angle_alpha   90.00
_cell.angle_beta   90.00
_cell.angle_gamma   90.00
#
_symmetry.space_group_name_H-M   'P 1'
#
loop_
_entity.id
_entity.type
_entity.pdbx_description
1 polymer ?
#
loop_
_entity_poly.entity_id
_entity_poly.type
_entity_poly.pdbx_seq_one_letter_code
_entity_poly.pdbx_strand_id
1 'polypeptide(L)'
;MNHLLVFSCLFFASTVLASRSWECSKPGECGPNECCVVGVIPYSYPRCEPFGQEGSTCIVGNEPEIRVLFYKSKPKLVHGVYRKYCPCGGSLTCSKEICQ
;
A
#
# COMPACT_ATOMS: atom_id res chain seq x y z
N MET A 1 33.74 -36.08 2.72
CA MET A 1 33.20 -35.46 1.48
C MET A 1 31.69 -35.17 1.58
N ASN A 2 31.18 -34.76 2.77
CA ASN A 2 29.74 -34.59 3.03
C ASN A 2 29.38 -33.27 3.76
N HIS A 3 30.37 -32.41 4.06
CA HIS A 3 30.16 -31.13 4.75
C HIS A 3 30.13 -29.92 3.80
N LEU A 4 30.55 -30.09 2.53
CA LEU A 4 30.55 -29.01 1.53
C LEU A 4 29.16 -28.72 0.95
N LEU A 5 28.23 -29.69 1.01
CA LEU A 5 26.87 -29.53 0.49
C LEU A 5 25.96 -28.72 1.42
N VAL A 6 26.21 -28.77 2.74
CA VAL A 6 25.37 -28.07 3.74
C VAL A 6 25.60 -26.55 3.68
N PHE A 7 26.84 -26.12 3.43
CA PHE A 7 27.16 -24.70 3.27
C PHE A 7 26.60 -24.09 1.98
N SER A 8 26.33 -24.91 0.96
CA SER A 8 25.75 -24.44 -0.31
C SER A 8 24.26 -24.10 -0.18
N CYS A 9 23.48 -24.83 0.63
CA CYS A 9 22.05 -24.53 0.82
C CYS A 9 21.79 -23.25 1.62
N LEU A 10 22.69 -22.85 2.52
CA LEU A 10 22.52 -21.66 3.35
C LEU A 10 22.80 -20.34 2.59
N PHE A 11 23.51 -20.40 1.46
CA PHE A 11 23.82 -19.20 0.67
C PHE A 11 22.73 -18.81 -0.34
N PHE A 12 21.86 -19.74 -0.76
CA PHE A 12 20.73 -19.41 -1.65
C PHE A 12 19.52 -18.79 -0.93
N ALA A 13 19.54 -18.74 0.40
CA ALA A 13 18.47 -18.11 1.18
C ALA A 13 18.61 -16.58 1.30
N SER A 14 19.68 -16.00 0.76
CA SER A 14 19.91 -14.56 0.83
C SER A 14 19.51 -13.90 -0.49
N THR A 15 18.68 -12.86 -0.37
CA THR A 15 18.38 -11.81 -1.37
C THR A 15 17.14 -11.97 -2.26
N VAL A 16 16.00 -12.31 -1.67
CA VAL A 16 14.78 -11.57 -2.03
C VAL A 16 14.67 -10.37 -1.08
N LEU A 17 15.62 -9.43 -1.16
CA LEU A 17 15.28 -8.06 -0.81
C LEU A 17 14.32 -7.62 -1.91
N ALA A 18 13.04 -7.96 -1.76
CA ALA A 18 11.99 -7.26 -2.47
C ALA A 18 12.18 -5.80 -2.08
N SER A 19 12.83 -5.01 -2.93
CA SER A 19 12.86 -3.57 -2.80
C SER A 19 11.40 -3.16 -2.86
N ARG A 20 10.78 -3.00 -1.69
CA ARG A 20 9.37 -2.66 -1.59
C ARG A 20 9.25 -1.27 -2.20
N SER A 21 8.77 -1.23 -3.44
CA SER A 21 8.39 0.01 -4.08
C SER A 21 7.37 0.65 -3.13
N TRP A 22 7.69 1.86 -2.66
CA TRP A 22 6.76 2.67 -1.88
C TRP A 22 5.53 3.04 -2.73
N GLU A 23 5.70 3.01 -4.06
CA GLU A 23 4.62 3.16 -5.03
C GLU A 23 3.84 1.85 -5.23
N CYS A 24 2.51 1.95 -5.23
CA CYS A 24 1.59 0.83 -5.42
C CYS A 24 0.65 1.05 -6.61
N SER A 25 0.02 -0.01 -7.09
CA SER A 25 -1.04 0.06 -8.12
C SER A 25 -2.30 -0.67 -7.68
N LYS A 26 -2.20 -1.49 -6.63
CA LYS A 26 -3.27 -2.27 -6.00
C LYS A 26 -2.94 -2.59 -4.54
N PRO A 27 -3.93 -2.89 -3.68
CA PRO A 27 -3.70 -3.21 -2.27
C PRO A 27 -2.75 -4.37 -2.01
N GLY A 28 -2.75 -5.41 -2.85
CA GLY A 28 -1.89 -6.59 -2.67
C GLY A 28 -0.38 -6.34 -2.84
N GLU A 29 0.02 -5.12 -3.21
CA GLU A 29 1.43 -4.68 -3.24
C GLU A 29 1.84 -4.02 -1.91
N CYS A 30 0.88 -3.78 -1.02
CA CYS A 30 1.10 -3.21 0.30
C CYS A 30 1.15 -4.29 1.39
N GLY A 31 1.66 -3.91 2.57
CA GLY A 31 1.73 -4.78 3.74
C GLY A 31 0.34 -5.10 4.30
N PRO A 32 0.25 -6.08 5.21
CA PRO A 32 -1.04 -6.59 5.71
C PRO A 32 -1.90 -5.55 6.44
N ASN A 33 -1.31 -4.47 6.96
CA ASN A 33 -2.02 -3.39 7.66
C ASN A 33 -1.90 -2.05 6.92
N GLU A 34 -1.75 -2.12 5.60
CA GLU A 34 -1.59 -0.94 4.77
C GLU A 34 -2.57 -0.98 3.58
N CYS A 35 -2.88 0.19 3.05
CA CYS A 35 -3.66 0.36 1.84
C CYS A 35 -2.89 1.18 0.81
N CYS A 36 -3.33 1.13 -0.45
CA CYS A 36 -2.78 1.96 -1.50
C CYS A 36 -3.58 3.27 -1.61
N VAL A 37 -2.96 4.42 -1.36
CA VAL A 37 -3.62 5.74 -1.45
C VAL A 37 -3.14 6.53 -2.66
N VAL A 38 -4.03 7.34 -3.23
CA VAL A 38 -3.69 8.38 -4.21
C VAL A 38 -3.99 9.75 -3.60
N GLY A 39 -2.99 10.63 -3.60
CA GLY A 39 -3.15 12.02 -3.15
C GLY A 39 -4.18 12.80 -3.98
N VAL A 40 -4.64 13.93 -3.45
CA VAL A 40 -5.64 14.79 -4.10
C VAL A 40 -5.05 15.81 -5.07
N ILE A 41 -3.73 15.93 -5.11
CA ILE A 41 -3.02 16.87 -5.97
C ILE A 41 -2.77 16.19 -7.33
N PRO A 42 -2.86 16.91 -8.47
CA PRO A 42 -2.49 16.37 -9.77
C PRO A 42 -1.09 15.72 -9.75
N TYR A 43 -0.93 14.63 -10.51
CA TYR A 43 0.31 13.87 -10.61
C TYR A 43 0.80 13.25 -9.28
N SER A 44 -0.07 13.11 -8.28
CA SER A 44 0.26 12.32 -7.08
C SER A 44 0.58 10.88 -7.47
N TYR A 45 1.71 10.37 -6.99
CA TYR A 45 2.02 8.95 -7.12
C TYR A 45 1.29 8.16 -6.03
N PRO A 46 0.68 7.01 -6.40
CA PRO A 46 0.05 6.13 -5.43
C PRO A 46 1.09 5.58 -4.46
N ARG A 47 0.75 5.43 -3.18
CA ARG A 47 1.70 4.93 -2.17
C ARG A 47 1.02 4.08 -1.12
N CYS A 48 1.78 3.14 -0.56
CA CYS A 48 1.30 2.36 0.57
C CYS A 48 1.34 3.19 1.86
N GLU A 49 0.23 3.22 2.59
CA GLU A 49 0.09 3.92 3.88
C GLU A 49 -0.60 3.00 4.88
N PRO A 50 -0.35 3.13 6.19
CA PRO A 50 -1.05 2.35 7.20
C PRO A 50 -2.55 2.68 7.24
N PHE A 51 -3.37 1.70 7.60
CA PHE A 51 -4.77 1.96 7.95
C PHE A 51 -4.88 2.95 9.12
N GLY A 52 -5.93 3.77 9.10
CA GLY A 52 -6.19 4.76 10.14
C GLY A 52 -6.35 4.11 11.50
N GLN A 53 -5.61 4.61 12.49
CA GLN A 53 -5.74 4.20 13.89
C GLN A 53 -6.80 5.05 14.58
N GLU A 54 -7.21 4.68 15.80
CA GLU A 54 -8.11 5.49 16.62
C GLU A 54 -7.63 6.95 16.71
N GLY A 55 -8.55 7.90 16.54
CA GLY A 55 -8.24 9.34 16.51
C GLY A 55 -7.63 9.86 15.19
N SER A 56 -7.29 8.98 14.25
CA SER A 56 -6.77 9.41 12.94
C SER A 56 -7.86 10.09 12.12
N THR A 57 -7.46 11.08 11.33
CA THR A 57 -8.35 11.68 10.32
C THR A 57 -8.68 10.67 9.22
N CYS A 58 -9.94 10.60 8.85
CA CYS A 58 -10.45 9.75 7.78
C CYS A 58 -11.44 10.50 6.88
N ILE A 59 -11.77 9.92 5.73
CA ILE A 59 -12.83 10.42 4.84
C ILE A 59 -14.05 9.52 5.00
N VAL A 60 -15.20 10.11 5.35
CA VAL A 60 -16.46 9.37 5.47
C VAL A 60 -16.86 8.85 4.09
N GLY A 61 -17.13 7.54 3.98
CA GLY A 61 -17.48 6.90 2.70
C GLY A 61 -16.33 6.81 1.69
N ASN A 62 -15.08 6.73 2.16
CA ASN A 62 -13.90 6.58 1.31
C ASN A 62 -13.80 5.16 0.76
N GLU A 63 -14.59 4.86 -0.27
CA GLU A 63 -14.60 3.56 -0.93
C GLU A 63 -13.37 3.37 -1.83
N PRO A 64 -12.89 2.13 -2.02
CA PRO A 64 -11.80 1.83 -2.94
C PRO A 64 -12.22 2.06 -4.40
N GLU A 65 -11.39 2.76 -5.17
CA GLU A 65 -11.69 3.16 -6.54
C GLU A 65 -10.78 2.49 -7.59
N ILE A 66 -11.27 2.41 -8.82
CA ILE A 66 -10.44 2.17 -10.02
C ILE A 66 -10.20 3.51 -10.69
N ARG A 67 -8.93 3.87 -10.93
CA ARG A 67 -8.56 5.16 -11.50
C ARG A 67 -7.50 5.04 -12.58
N VAL A 68 -7.55 5.91 -13.57
CA VAL A 68 -6.45 6.14 -14.52
C VAL A 68 -5.76 7.43 -14.13
N LEU A 69 -4.49 7.32 -13.73
CA LEU A 69 -3.64 8.46 -13.35
C LEU A 69 -2.85 8.91 -14.57
N PHE A 70 -3.07 10.16 -14.99
CA PHE A 70 -2.40 10.73 -16.16
C PHE A 70 -1.10 11.42 -15.74
N TYR A 71 0.04 10.78 -16.03
CA TYR A 71 1.37 11.38 -15.88
C TYR A 71 1.90 11.83 -17.25
N LYS A 72 2.84 12.78 -17.26
CA LYS A 72 3.46 13.29 -18.49
C LYS A 72 4.11 12.19 -19.34
N SER A 73 4.54 11.09 -18.72
CA SER A 73 5.17 9.95 -19.38
C SER A 73 4.15 9.00 -19.99
N LYS A 74 3.25 8.45 -19.17
CA LYS A 74 2.22 7.50 -19.57
C LYS A 74 1.07 7.48 -18.56
N PRO A 75 -0.16 7.18 -19.00
CA PRO A 75 -1.24 6.87 -18.06
C PRO A 75 -0.93 5.60 -17.26
N LYS A 76 -1.34 5.58 -15.99
CA LYS A 76 -1.21 4.44 -15.08
C LYS A 76 -2.58 4.04 -14.56
N LEU A 77 -3.01 2.82 -14.84
CA LEU A 77 -4.22 2.26 -14.25
C LEU A 77 -3.92 1.76 -12.84
N VAL A 78 -4.75 2.13 -11.87
CA VAL A 78 -4.67 1.67 -10.48
C VAL A 78 -6.04 1.17 -10.02
N HIS A 79 -6.03 0.16 -9.15
CA HIS A 79 -7.24 -0.54 -8.72
C HIS A 79 -7.30 -0.65 -7.21
N GLY A 80 -8.50 -0.48 -6.64
CA GLY A 80 -8.71 -0.63 -5.21
C GLY A 80 -7.93 0.40 -4.38
N VAL A 81 -7.69 1.59 -4.95
CA VAL A 81 -6.94 2.65 -4.29
C VAL A 81 -7.88 3.58 -3.54
N TYR A 82 -7.42 4.12 -2.41
CA TYR A 82 -8.17 5.06 -1.61
C TYR A 82 -7.77 6.50 -1.89
N ARG A 83 -8.71 7.44 -1.75
CA ARG A 83 -8.42 8.86 -1.90
C ARG A 83 -7.82 9.41 -0.61
N LYS A 84 -6.63 10.03 -0.70
CA LYS A 84 -5.94 10.80 0.36
C LYS A 84 -5.49 10.02 1.61
N TYR A 85 -6.38 9.24 2.22
CA TYR A 85 -6.15 8.49 3.45
C TYR A 85 -6.60 7.04 3.25
N CYS A 86 -6.00 6.12 4.01
CA CYS A 86 -6.54 4.78 4.14
C CYS A 86 -7.83 4.79 4.96
N PRO A 87 -8.70 3.77 4.81
CA PRO A 87 -9.83 3.59 5.71
C PRO A 87 -9.32 3.29 7.13
N CYS A 88 -10.23 3.37 8.10
CA CYS A 88 -9.92 2.98 9.47
C CYS A 88 -9.60 1.48 9.53
N GLY A 89 -8.63 1.12 10.37
CA GLY A 89 -8.22 -0.27 10.56
C GLY A 89 -9.10 -1.01 11.56
N GLY A 90 -9.06 -2.34 11.49
CA GLY A 90 -9.76 -3.21 12.46
C GLY A 90 -11.27 -3.02 12.43
N SER A 91 -11.87 -2.78 13.60
CA SER A 91 -13.32 -2.57 13.78
C SER A 91 -13.72 -1.09 13.90
N LEU A 92 -12.80 -0.16 13.67
CA LEU A 92 -13.06 1.27 13.76
C LEU A 92 -13.90 1.76 12.59
N THR A 93 -14.77 2.72 12.84
CA THR A 93 -15.60 3.36 11.81
C THR A 93 -15.15 4.80 11.60
N CYS A 94 -15.20 5.27 10.36
CA CYS A 94 -14.99 6.69 10.08
C CYS A 94 -16.25 7.48 10.41
N SER A 95 -16.27 8.18 11.54
CA SER A 95 -17.38 8.99 12.00
C SER A 95 -16.92 10.39 12.34
N LYS A 96 -17.60 11.41 11.81
CA LYS A 96 -17.19 12.82 11.91
C LYS A 96 -15.71 13.03 11.54
N GLU A 97 -15.27 12.36 10.48
CA GLU A 97 -13.90 12.45 9.92
C GLU A 97 -12.79 11.93 10.86
N ILE A 98 -13.16 11.15 11.88
CA ILE A 98 -12.24 10.52 12.83
C ILE A 98 -12.52 9.02 12.91
N CYS A 99 -11.48 8.20 12.98
CA CYS A 99 -11.59 6.77 13.27
C CYS A 99 -11.89 6.54 14.75
N GLN A 100 -13.03 5.93 15.05
CA GLN A 100 -13.52 5.61 16.40
C GLN A 100 -14.50 4.43 16.39
#